data_AF-A0A522DTD2-F1
#
_entry.id   AF-A0A522DTD2-F1
#
_cell.length_a   1.000
_cell.length_b   1.000
_cell.length_c   1.000
_cell.angle_alpha   90.00
_cell.angle_beta   90.00
_cell.angle_gamma   90.00
#
_symmetry.space_group_name_H-M   'P 1'
#
loop_
_entity.id
_entity.type
_entity.pdbx_description
1 polymer ?
#
loop_
_entity_poly.entity_id
_entity_poly.type
_entity_poly.pdbx_seq_one_letter_code
_entity_poly.pdbx_strand_id
1 'polypeptide(L)' 'MDVGIAESVNAWFLEHRRDLPWRREGFGAWGILVSEMMLQQTPVARVIPRLAEWLERWPSPAALAAAS' A
#
# COMPACT_ATOMS: atom_id res chain seq x y z
N MET A 1 23.71 11.05 -23.52
CA MET A 1 22.52 10.25 -23.87
C MET A 1 21.35 10.90 -23.17
N ASP A 2 20.24 11.09 -23.87
CA ASP A 2 18.99 11.51 -23.23
C ASP A 2 18.56 10.40 -22.27
N VAL A 3 18.49 10.70 -20.98
CA VAL A 3 18.09 9.72 -19.96
C VAL A 3 16.60 9.52 -20.10
N GLY A 4 16.16 8.27 -20.29
CA GLY A 4 14.75 7.99 -20.54
C GLY A 4 13.87 8.47 -19.37
N ILE A 5 12.62 8.81 -19.65
CA ILE A 5 11.66 9.25 -18.61
C ILE A 5 11.60 8.21 -17.48
N ALA A 6 11.59 6.92 -17.80
CA ALA A 6 11.57 5.85 -16.80
C ALA A 6 12.79 5.86 -15.88
N GLU A 7 13.99 6.06 -16.43
CA GLU A 7 15.24 6.12 -15.65
C GLU A 7 15.23 7.35 -14.73
N SER A 8 14.82 8.50 -15.26
CA SER A 8 14.72 9.75 -14.50
C SER A 8 13.71 9.63 -13.34
N VAL A 9 12.53 9.06 -13.59
CA VAL A 9 11.50 8.85 -12.57
C VAL A 9 11.96 7.85 -11.51
N ASN A 10 12.63 6.76 -11.93
CA ASN A 10 13.14 5.77 -10.99
C ASN A 10 14.23 6.35 -10.07
N ALA A 11 15.17 7.11 -10.62
CA ALA A 11 16.22 7.77 -9.82
C ALA A 11 15.61 8.72 -8.79
N TRP A 12 14.67 9.58 -9.22
CA TRP A 12 13.97 10.48 -8.32
C TRP A 12 13.18 9.72 -7.24
N PHE A 13 12.48 8.65 -7.61
CA PHE A 13 11.68 7.86 -6.66
C PHE A 13 12.53 7.23 -5.58
N LEU A 14 13.73 6.73 -5.91
CA LEU A 14 14.63 6.13 -4.93
C LEU A 14 15.06 7.13 -3.84
N GLU A 15 15.23 8.41 -4.21
CA GLU A 15 15.63 9.48 -3.29
C GLU A 15 14.43 10.11 -2.53
N HIS A 16 13.26 10.22 -3.18
CA HIS A 16 12.14 11.04 -2.68
C HIS A 16 10.90 10.25 -2.25
N ARG A 17 10.92 8.91 -2.33
CA ARG A 17 9.78 8.08 -1.95
C ARG A 17 9.36 8.33 -0.49
N ARG A 18 8.06 8.58 -0.31
CA ARG A 18 7.42 8.54 1.02
C ARG A 18 7.54 7.14 1.66
N ASP A 19 7.81 7.11 2.97
CA ASP A 19 7.65 5.89 3.77
C ASP A 19 6.15 5.62 3.97
N LEU A 20 5.66 4.55 3.37
CA LEU A 20 4.27 4.11 3.45
C LEU A 20 4.27 2.62 3.79
N PRO A 21 3.35 2.13 4.64
CA PRO A 21 3.36 0.74 5.12
C PRO A 21 3.44 -0.30 3.99
N TRP A 22 2.67 -0.10 2.91
CA TRP A 22 2.63 -1.00 1.75
C TRP A 22 3.88 -1.03 0.88
N ARG A 23 4.86 -0.16 1.15
CA ARG A 23 6.17 -0.18 0.47
C ARG A 23 7.24 -0.96 1.23
N ARG A 24 6.92 -1.46 2.43
CA ARG A 24 7.84 -2.22 3.27
C ARG A 24 7.81 -3.69 2.86
N GLU A 25 8.94 -4.36 3.03
CA GLU A 25 9.03 -5.79 2.78
C GLU A 25 8.04 -6.55 3.68
N GLY A 26 7.42 -7.59 3.12
CA GLY A 26 6.49 -8.43 3.86
C GLY A 26 5.06 -7.87 4.04
N PHE A 27 4.71 -6.70 3.48
CA PHE A 27 3.33 -6.17 3.59
C PHE A 27 2.25 -7.09 2.97
N GLY A 28 2.65 -7.91 2.00
CA GLY A 28 1.82 -8.98 1.44
C GLY A 28 0.75 -8.53 0.44
N ALA A 29 0.35 -9.43 -0.46
CA ALA A 29 -0.61 -9.15 -1.52
C ALA A 29 -2.00 -8.74 -0.99
N TRP A 30 -2.42 -9.32 0.14
CA TRP A 30 -3.69 -8.98 0.77
C TRP A 30 -3.70 -7.54 1.30
N GLY A 31 -2.65 -7.15 2.03
CA GLY A 31 -2.48 -5.77 2.50
C GLY A 31 -2.48 -4.77 1.35
N ILE A 32 -1.77 -5.08 0.26
CA ILE A 32 -1.74 -4.24 -0.96
C ILE A 32 -3.16 -4.06 -1.50
N LEU A 33 -3.90 -5.15 -1.76
CA LEU A 33 -5.26 -5.08 -2.31
C LEU A 33 -6.20 -4.23 -1.46
N VAL A 34 -6.23 -4.44 -0.14
CA VAL A 34 -7.08 -3.67 0.77
C VAL A 34 -6.68 -2.20 0.77
N SER A 35 -5.38 -1.90 0.76
CA SER A 35 -4.87 -0.52 0.71
C SER A 35 -5.34 0.21 -0.54
N GLU A 36 -5.30 -0.44 -1.70
CA GLU A 36 -5.73 0.15 -2.98
C GLU A 36 -7.24 0.46 -2.97
N MET A 37 -8.06 -0.46 -2.45
CA MET A 37 -9.51 -0.22 -2.33
C MET A 37 -9.82 0.99 -1.42
N MET A 38 -9.12 1.13 -0.29
CA MET A 38 -9.31 2.28 0.60
C MET A 38 -8.84 3.60 -0.02
N LEU A 39 -7.69 3.58 -0.70
CA LEU A 39 -7.04 4.77 -1.27
C LEU A 39 -7.79 5.38 -2.45
N GLN A 40 -8.71 4.65 -3.09
CA GLN A 40 -9.56 5.18 -4.17
C GLN A 40 -10.42 6.36 -3.71
N GLN A 41 -10.88 6.38 -2.45
CA GLN A 41 -11.82 7.39 -1.96
C GLN A 41 -11.34 8.08 -0.67
N THR A 42 -10.28 7.57 -0.03
CA THR A 42 -9.81 8.05 1.27
C THR A 42 -8.35 8.54 1.20
N PRO A 43 -8.05 9.76 1.68
CA PRO A 43 -6.67 10.26 1.75
C PRO A 43 -5.76 9.37 2.62
N VAL A 44 -4.49 9.24 2.22
CA VAL A 44 -3.46 8.39 2.85
C VAL A 44 -3.44 8.48 4.37
N ALA A 45 -3.44 9.70 4.94
CA ALA A 45 -3.35 9.91 6.38
C ALA A 45 -4.52 9.28 7.16
N ARG A 46 -5.71 9.19 6.54
CA ARG A 46 -6.87 8.51 7.13
C ARG A 46 -6.87 7.00 6.88
N VAL A 47 -6.24 6.54 5.80
CA VAL A 47 -6.15 5.11 5.46
C VAL A 47 -5.20 4.37 6.39
N ILE A 48 -4.01 4.91 6.69
CA ILE A 48 -2.97 4.20 7.45
C ILE A 48 -3.49 3.54 8.75
N PRO A 49 -4.15 4.26 9.68
CA PRO A 49 -4.65 3.62 10.91
C PRO A 49 -5.77 2.61 10.64
N ARG A 50 -6.67 2.88 9.67
CA ARG A 50 -7.78 1.97 9.34
C ARG A 50 -7.33 0.69 8.66
N LEU A 51 -6.28 0.76 7.86
CA LEU A 51 -5.67 -0.39 7.22
C LEU A 51 -5.00 -1.29 8.26
N ALA A 52 -4.34 -0.72 9.27
CA ALA A 52 -3.77 -1.49 10.37
C ALA A 52 -4.87 -2.25 11.15
N GLU A 53 -5.93 -1.55 11.56
CA GLU A 53 -7.10 -2.15 12.23
C GLU A 53 -7.76 -3.25 11.36
N TRP A 54 -7.87 -3.02 10.05
CA TRP A 54 -8.44 -3.99 9.11
C TRP A 54 -7.61 -5.27 9.02
N LEU A 55 -6.28 -5.14 8.86
CA LEU A 55 -5.39 -6.28 8.70
C LEU A 55 -5.19 -7.06 10.00
N GLU A 56 -5.35 -6.42 11.15
CA GLU A 56 -5.42 -7.09 12.45
C GLU A 56 -6.70 -7.94 12.55
N ARG A 57 -7.85 -7.38 12.16
CA ARG A 57 -9.14 -8.08 12.22
C ARG A 57 -9.28 -9.19 11.18
N TRP A 58 -8.82 -8.94 9.96
CA TRP A 58 -8.91 -9.84 8.82
C TRP A 58 -7.56 -9.96 8.13
N PRO A 59 -6.65 -10.80 8.65
CA PRO A 59 -5.28 -10.91 8.16
C PRO A 59 -5.17 -11.59 6.79
N SER A 60 -6.25 -12.20 6.28
CA SER A 60 -6.28 -12.86 4.98
C SER A 60 -7.65 -12.72 4.30
N PRO A 61 -7.74 -12.93 2.97
CA PRO A 61 -9.01 -12.98 2.27
C PRO A 61 -9.99 -14.00 2.87
N ALA A 62 -9.49 -15.16 3.32
CA ALA A 62 -10.31 -16.19 3.95
C ALA A 62 -10.87 -15.75 5.32
N ALA A 63 -10.08 -15.02 6.11
CA ALA A 63 -10.54 -14.47 7.39
C ALA A 63 -11.67 -13.44 7.20
N LEU A 64 -11.59 -12.62 6.16
CA LEU A 64 -12.68 -11.71 5.77
C LEU A 64 -13.91 -12.49 5.30
N ALA A 65 -13.73 -13.49 4.43
CA ALA A 65 -14.83 -14.28 3.88
C ALA A 65 -15.60 -15.09 4.95
N ALA A 66 -14.95 -15.44 6.06
CA ALA A 66 -15.57 -16.15 7.19
C ALA A 66 -16.27 -15.21 8.19
N ALA A 67 -16.22 -13.89 7.99
CA ALA A 67 -16.88 -12.93 8.86
C ALA A 67 -18.41 -12.97 8.69
N SER A 68 -19.12 -12.75 9.80
CA SER A 68 -20.59 -12.76 9.90
C SER A 68 -21.22 -11.40 9.63
#